data_AF-A0A344J5C3-F1
#
_entry.id   AF-A0A344J5C3-F1
#
_cell.length_a   1.000
_cell.length_b   1.000
_cell.length_c   1.000
_cell.angle_alpha   90.00
_cell.angle_beta   90.00
_cell.angle_gamma   90.00
#
_symmetry.space_group_name_H-M   'P 1'
#
loop_
_entity.id
_entity.type
_entity.pdbx_description
1 polymer ?
#
loop_
_entity_poly.entity_id
_entity_poly.type
_entity_poly.pdbx_seq_one_letter_code
_entity_poly.pdbx_strand_id
1 'polypeptide(L)'
;MKATVTASLVFALAALSGLSPARAQQAAQCPRLPANAALHWEEVNNPDLLFCKATDEAGGQPFTIMVSNESPFEPIRRLRAESTMVNGSNTWWYRTEIAARPEIVARETSVTLPNGRVAYINIQVIDDAGLQRTYTQISALGF
;
A
#
# COMPACT_ATOMS: atom_id res chain seq x y z
N MET A 1 -60.36 -6.57 54.32
CA MET A 1 -60.27 -5.17 53.84
C MET A 1 -58.96 -5.03 53.10
N LYS A 2 -58.98 -4.62 51.83
CA LYS A 2 -57.81 -4.57 50.94
C LYS A 2 -57.04 -3.28 51.18
N ALA A 3 -55.74 -3.37 51.48
CA ALA A 3 -54.83 -2.22 51.47
C ALA A 3 -53.96 -2.32 50.21
N THR A 4 -54.25 -1.46 49.24
CA THR A 4 -53.50 -1.27 48.02
C THR A 4 -52.32 -0.35 48.34
N VAL A 5 -51.07 -0.81 48.18
CA VAL A 5 -49.89 0.05 48.26
C VAL A 5 -49.29 0.13 46.87
N THR A 6 -49.49 1.28 46.24
CA THR A 6 -48.91 1.64 44.94
C THR A 6 -47.53 2.25 45.11
N ALA A 7 -46.58 1.65 44.39
CA ALA A 7 -45.55 2.27 43.56
C ALA A 7 -44.60 3.31 44.17
N SER A 8 -43.31 2.98 44.15
CA SER A 8 -42.29 3.73 43.39
C SER A 8 -41.00 2.93 43.34
N LEU A 9 -40.81 2.20 42.24
CA LEU A 9 -39.56 1.48 41.93
C LEU A 9 -38.63 2.49 41.23
N VAL A 10 -37.61 2.96 41.94
CA VAL A 10 -36.55 3.81 41.36
C VAL A 10 -35.67 2.91 40.49
N PHE A 11 -35.84 3.01 39.17
CA PHE A 11 -35.02 2.31 38.19
C PHE A 11 -33.68 3.08 38.03
N ALA A 12 -32.62 2.57 38.65
CA ALA A 12 -31.27 3.07 38.44
C ALA A 12 -30.79 2.66 37.03
N LEU A 13 -30.72 3.62 36.11
CA LEU A 13 -30.10 3.45 34.79
C LEU A 13 -28.59 3.19 34.98
N ALA A 14 -28.17 1.95 34.78
CA ALA A 14 -26.77 1.58 34.63
C ALA A 14 -26.25 2.10 33.28
N ALA A 15 -25.45 3.16 33.31
CA ALA A 15 -24.68 3.62 32.16
C ALA A 15 -23.60 2.58 31.82
N LEU A 16 -23.91 1.69 30.88
CA LEU A 16 -22.92 0.85 30.21
C LEU A 16 -22.10 1.73 29.27
N SER A 17 -21.03 2.31 29.80
CA SER A 17 -19.98 2.94 29.00
C SER A 17 -19.40 1.89 28.06
N GLY A 18 -19.67 2.03 26.77
CA GLY A 18 -19.12 1.17 25.73
C GLY A 18 -17.60 1.20 25.76
N LEU A 19 -16.99 0.08 26.15
CA LEU A 19 -15.59 -0.21 25.81
C LEU A 19 -15.55 -0.47 24.30
N SER A 20 -15.39 0.60 23.51
CA SER A 20 -14.93 0.44 22.14
C SER A 20 -13.55 -0.22 22.20
N PRO A 21 -13.32 -1.38 21.57
CA PRO A 21 -11.96 -1.85 21.37
C PRO A 21 -11.28 -0.80 20.49
N ALA A 22 -10.42 0.01 21.10
CA ALA A 22 -9.43 0.78 20.37
C ALA A 22 -8.55 -0.27 19.68
N ARG A 23 -8.92 -0.65 18.46
CA ARG A 23 -7.95 -1.26 17.56
C ARG A 23 -6.90 -0.18 17.38
N ALA A 24 -5.74 -0.36 18.00
CA ALA A 24 -4.55 0.33 17.59
C ALA A 24 -4.44 0.07 16.09
N GLN A 25 -4.84 1.06 15.29
CA GLN A 25 -4.62 1.04 13.86
C GLN A 25 -3.10 1.10 13.75
N GLN A 26 -2.48 -0.06 13.57
CA GLN A 26 -1.14 -0.09 13.02
C GLN A 26 -1.23 0.78 11.78
N ALA A 27 -0.57 1.94 11.84
CA ALA A 27 -0.47 2.80 10.68
C ALA A 27 0.03 1.91 9.55
N ALA A 28 -0.72 1.81 8.45
CA ALA A 28 -0.37 0.96 7.33
C ALA A 28 1.13 1.12 7.04
N GLN A 29 1.89 0.03 7.11
CA GLN A 29 3.33 0.09 6.90
C GLN A 29 3.66 0.33 5.43
N CYS A 30 2.75 -0.03 4.53
CA CYS A 30 2.82 0.34 3.13
C CYS A 30 2.82 1.86 2.91
N PRO A 31 3.55 2.37 1.91
CA PRO A 31 3.59 3.79 1.60
C PRO A 31 2.19 4.36 1.40
N ARG A 32 1.96 5.60 1.84
CA ARG A 32 0.65 6.25 1.70
C ARG A 32 0.32 6.43 0.23
N LEU A 33 -0.79 5.83 -0.22
CA LEU A 33 -1.34 6.06 -1.56
C LEU A 33 -1.89 7.49 -1.69
N PRO A 34 -1.86 8.10 -2.90
CA PRO A 34 -2.53 9.36 -3.13
C PRO A 34 -4.05 9.19 -3.01
N ALA A 35 -4.76 10.22 -2.52
CA ALA A 35 -6.18 10.14 -2.16
C ALA A 35 -7.10 9.75 -3.33
N ASN A 36 -6.68 10.01 -4.56
CA ASN A 36 -7.41 9.73 -5.80
C ASN A 36 -6.88 8.50 -6.57
N ALA A 37 -6.07 7.64 -5.93
CA ALA A 37 -5.46 6.49 -6.61
C ALA A 37 -6.48 5.44 -7.09
N ALA A 38 -7.65 5.35 -6.44
CA ALA A 38 -8.59 4.23 -6.57
C ALA A 38 -7.90 2.86 -6.41
N LEU A 39 -6.95 2.80 -5.47
CA LEU A 39 -6.16 1.61 -5.14
C LEU A 39 -6.23 1.37 -3.64
N HIS A 40 -6.09 0.10 -3.25
CA HIS A 40 -5.86 -0.31 -1.88
C HIS A 40 -4.63 -1.22 -1.80
N TRP A 41 -4.08 -1.38 -0.59
CA TRP A 41 -2.97 -2.28 -0.35
C TRP A 41 -3.47 -3.66 0.09
N GLU A 42 -2.96 -4.69 -0.54
CA GLU A 42 -2.81 -6.00 0.08
C GLU A 42 -1.40 -6.08 0.68
N GLU A 43 -1.32 -6.18 2.01
CA GLU A 43 -0.08 -6.09 2.77
C GLU A 43 0.33 -7.45 3.37
N VAL A 44 1.60 -7.80 3.20
CA VAL A 44 2.28 -8.83 4.00
C VAL A 44 3.44 -8.17 4.72
N ASN A 45 3.45 -8.26 6.05
CA ASN A 45 4.42 -7.56 6.88
C ASN A 45 5.00 -8.52 7.91
N ASN A 46 6.33 -8.60 7.92
CA ASN A 46 7.12 -9.31 8.93
C ASN A 46 8.39 -8.48 9.24
N PRO A 47 9.20 -8.88 10.24
CA PRO A 47 10.35 -8.09 10.67
C PRO A 47 11.36 -7.74 9.57
N ASP A 48 11.52 -8.60 8.56
CA ASP A 48 12.55 -8.44 7.52
C ASP A 48 11.96 -7.85 6.22
N LEU A 49 10.66 -8.09 5.99
CA LEU A 49 9.98 -7.86 4.72
C LEU A 49 8.65 -7.15 4.93
N LEU A 50 8.47 -6.06 4.20
CA LEU A 50 7.15 -5.49 3.94
C LEU A 50 6.87 -5.64 2.44
N PHE A 51 5.79 -6.31 2.10
CA PHE A 51 5.32 -6.47 0.73
C PHE A 51 3.94 -5.84 0.57
N CYS A 52 3.84 -4.90 -0.35
CA CYS A 52 2.67 -4.09 -0.62
C CYS A 52 2.25 -4.30 -2.07
N LYS A 53 1.08 -4.91 -2.28
CA LYS A 53 0.51 -5.08 -3.61
C LYS A 53 -0.63 -4.08 -3.79
N ALA A 54 -0.47 -3.17 -4.74
CA ALA A 54 -1.52 -2.21 -5.06
C ALA A 54 -2.57 -2.91 -5.91
N THR A 55 -3.81 -2.94 -5.43
CA THR A 55 -4.94 -3.59 -6.09
C THR A 55 -6.06 -2.58 -6.32
N ASP A 56 -6.70 -2.62 -7.50
CA ASP A 56 -7.92 -1.85 -7.79
C ASP A 56 -9.19 -2.66 -7.48
N GLU A 57 -10.37 -2.02 -7.51
CA GLU A 57 -11.66 -2.68 -7.25
C GLU A 57 -12.00 -3.81 -8.26
N ALA A 58 -11.40 -3.79 -9.45
CA ALA A 58 -11.57 -4.83 -10.47
C ALA A 58 -10.56 -5.98 -10.30
N GLY A 59 -9.67 -5.91 -9.31
CA GLY A 59 -8.61 -6.89 -9.05
C GLY A 59 -7.35 -6.68 -9.89
N GLY A 60 -7.24 -5.59 -10.63
CA GLY A 60 -6.03 -5.18 -11.33
C GLY A 60 -4.91 -4.85 -10.35
N GLN A 61 -3.67 -5.22 -10.71
CA GLN A 61 -2.50 -5.11 -9.85
C GLN A 61 -1.39 -4.32 -10.56
N PRO A 62 -1.54 -2.98 -10.69
CA PRO A 62 -0.66 -2.19 -11.54
C PRO A 62 0.79 -2.15 -11.04
N PHE A 63 1.02 -2.29 -9.73
CA PHE A 63 2.36 -2.32 -9.18
C PHE A 63 2.45 -2.98 -7.80
N THR A 64 3.67 -3.37 -7.43
CA THR A 64 4.04 -3.86 -6.11
C THR A 64 5.24 -3.10 -5.54
N ILE A 65 5.35 -3.09 -4.22
CA ILE A 65 6.49 -2.56 -3.48
C ILE A 65 6.96 -3.62 -2.49
N MET A 66 8.24 -3.92 -2.54
CA MET A 66 8.91 -4.75 -1.55
C MET A 66 9.92 -3.89 -0.81
N VAL A 67 9.76 -3.76 0.50
CA VAL A 67 10.71 -3.08 1.37
C VAL A 67 11.45 -4.10 2.22
N SER A 68 12.78 -4.07 2.16
CA SER A 68 13.68 -5.00 2.84
C SER A 68 15.05 -4.35 3.08
N ASN A 69 15.92 -5.00 3.86
CA ASN A 69 17.29 -4.47 4.09
C ASN A 69 18.13 -4.49 2.81
N GLU A 70 17.91 -5.48 1.95
CA GLU A 70 18.58 -5.64 0.66
C GLU A 70 17.54 -5.87 -0.44
N SER A 71 17.85 -5.49 -1.67
CA SER A 71 17.00 -5.76 -2.83
C SER A 71 17.75 -6.66 -3.81
N PRO A 72 17.11 -7.73 -4.33
CA PRO A 72 17.69 -8.57 -5.36
C PRO A 72 17.71 -7.89 -6.74
N PHE A 73 17.16 -6.67 -6.87
CA PHE A 73 17.13 -5.94 -8.13
C PHE A 73 18.51 -5.33 -8.44
N GLU A 74 19.08 -5.75 -9.56
CA GLU A 74 20.32 -5.22 -10.09
C GLU A 74 20.07 -4.46 -11.41
N PRO A 75 20.26 -3.13 -11.43
CA PRO A 75 19.96 -2.32 -12.61
C PRO A 75 20.93 -2.60 -13.77
N ILE A 76 20.41 -3.17 -14.87
CA ILE A 76 21.19 -3.38 -16.09
C ILE A 76 21.10 -2.13 -16.98
N ARG A 77 22.22 -1.42 -17.18
CA ARG A 77 22.27 -0.12 -17.88
C ARG A 77 21.58 -0.11 -19.25
N ARG A 78 21.68 -1.19 -20.04
CA ARG A 78 21.04 -1.29 -21.38
C ARG A 78 19.51 -1.33 -21.33
N LEU A 79 18.93 -1.68 -20.19
CA LEU A 79 17.48 -1.77 -19.98
C LEU A 79 16.90 -0.48 -19.38
N ARG A 80 17.74 0.52 -19.09
CA ARG A 80 17.28 1.82 -18.60
C ARG A 80 16.26 2.43 -19.57
N ALA A 81 15.19 2.96 -19.01
CA ALA A 81 14.15 3.64 -19.73
C ALA A 81 13.99 5.07 -19.20
N GLU A 82 12.86 5.38 -18.55
CA GLU A 82 12.48 6.73 -18.16
C GLU A 82 13.13 7.14 -16.82
N SER A 83 13.59 8.39 -16.70
CA SER A 83 13.98 8.95 -15.39
C SER A 83 12.74 9.20 -14.55
N THR A 84 12.84 9.04 -13.24
CA THR A 84 11.71 9.22 -12.33
C THR A 84 12.16 9.79 -10.99
N MET A 85 11.21 10.35 -10.25
CA MET A 85 11.39 10.75 -8.86
C MET A 85 10.47 9.90 -7.99
N VAL A 86 11.05 9.25 -6.98
CA VAL A 86 10.28 8.49 -5.99
C VAL A 86 10.74 8.95 -4.61
N ASN A 87 9.81 9.50 -3.83
CA ASN A 87 10.07 10.03 -2.49
C ASN A 87 11.23 11.07 -2.45
N GLY A 88 11.29 11.96 -3.44
CA GLY A 88 12.36 12.96 -3.55
C GLY A 88 13.71 12.43 -4.06
N SER A 89 13.86 11.11 -4.23
CA SER A 89 15.05 10.49 -4.81
C SER A 89 14.91 10.37 -6.33
N ASN A 90 15.88 10.93 -7.07
CA ASN A 90 15.96 10.74 -8.51
C ASN A 90 16.51 9.33 -8.84
N THR A 91 15.82 8.60 -9.69
CA THR A 91 16.22 7.25 -10.13
C THR A 91 15.78 7.01 -11.58
N TRP A 92 15.94 5.78 -12.07
CA TRP A 92 15.56 5.38 -13.41
C TRP A 92 14.68 4.13 -13.36
N TRP A 93 13.66 4.09 -14.20
CA TRP A 93 12.98 2.86 -14.54
C TRP A 93 13.85 1.98 -15.44
N TYR A 94 13.73 0.67 -15.26
CA TYR A 94 14.36 -0.35 -16.09
C TYR A 94 13.29 -1.23 -16.70
N ARG A 95 13.43 -1.55 -17.99
CA ARG A 95 12.55 -2.49 -18.69
C ARG A 95 12.82 -3.89 -18.18
N THR A 96 11.75 -4.64 -17.96
CA THR A 96 11.80 -6.06 -17.66
C THR A 96 10.78 -6.78 -18.54
N GLU A 97 11.07 -8.01 -18.93
CA GLU A 97 10.20 -8.84 -19.76
C GLU A 97 9.73 -10.02 -18.92
N ILE A 98 8.42 -10.25 -18.90
CA ILE A 98 7.85 -11.42 -18.23
C ILE A 98 7.69 -12.48 -19.30
N ALA A 99 8.57 -13.49 -19.30
CA ALA A 99 8.61 -14.50 -20.36
C ALA A 99 7.26 -15.18 -20.64
N ALA A 100 6.46 -15.41 -19.59
CA ALA A 100 5.13 -16.01 -19.70
C ALA A 100 4.03 -15.02 -20.15
N ARG A 101 4.31 -13.71 -20.14
CA ARG A 101 3.37 -12.62 -20.46
C ARG A 101 4.08 -11.50 -21.25
N PRO A 102 4.51 -11.76 -22.50
CA PRO A 102 5.25 -10.79 -23.31
C PRO A 102 4.44 -9.55 -23.70
N GLU A 103 3.11 -9.60 -23.58
CA GLU A 103 2.20 -8.49 -23.80
C GLU A 103 2.20 -7.46 -22.65
N ILE A 104 2.73 -7.82 -21.48
CA ILE A 104 2.76 -6.93 -20.32
C ILE A 104 3.91 -5.95 -20.44
N VAL A 105 3.58 -4.67 -20.34
CA VAL A 105 4.55 -3.60 -20.17
C VAL A 105 4.99 -3.61 -18.71
N ALA A 106 6.25 -4.02 -18.48
CA ALA A 106 6.81 -4.05 -17.14
C ALA A 106 7.97 -3.07 -16.96
N ARG A 107 8.06 -2.52 -15.75
CA ARG A 107 9.14 -1.65 -15.30
C ARG A 107 9.51 -1.96 -13.87
N GLU A 108 10.77 -1.74 -13.56
CA GLU A 108 11.27 -1.93 -12.21
C GLU A 108 12.28 -0.85 -11.83
N THR A 109 12.34 -0.53 -10.54
CA THR A 109 13.32 0.38 -9.95
C THR A 109 13.50 0.03 -8.48
N SER A 110 14.57 0.54 -7.88
CA SER A 110 14.68 0.61 -6.42
C SER A 110 15.06 2.02 -5.97
N VAL A 111 14.72 2.33 -4.72
CA VAL A 111 15.19 3.52 -4.00
C VAL A 111 15.55 3.17 -2.57
N THR A 112 16.60 3.79 -2.06
CA THR A 112 16.95 3.72 -0.63
C THR A 112 16.05 4.67 0.16
N LEU A 113 15.48 4.16 1.24
CA LEU A 113 14.62 4.91 2.16
C LEU A 113 15.45 5.60 3.26
N PRO A 114 14.90 6.61 3.96
CA PRO A 114 15.62 7.32 5.03
C PRO A 114 16.12 6.42 6.17
N ASN A 115 15.47 5.29 6.42
CA ASN A 115 15.86 4.30 7.43
C ASN A 115 16.92 3.29 6.95
N GLY A 116 17.47 3.48 5.74
CA GLY A 116 18.47 2.60 5.14
C GLY A 116 17.93 1.36 4.43
N ARG A 117 16.63 1.04 4.58
CA ARG A 117 15.99 -0.05 3.83
C ARG A 117 15.85 0.33 2.35
N VAL A 118 15.65 -0.68 1.51
CA VAL A 118 15.44 -0.51 0.07
C VAL A 118 13.99 -0.78 -0.27
N ALA A 119 13.33 0.15 -0.96
CA ALA A 119 12.06 -0.08 -1.62
C ALA A 119 12.30 -0.49 -3.08
N TYR A 120 12.05 -1.76 -3.39
CA TYR A 120 11.99 -2.28 -4.74
C TYR A 120 10.57 -2.16 -5.27
N ILE A 121 10.39 -1.56 -6.45
CA ILE A 121 9.09 -1.24 -7.02
C ILE A 121 9.02 -1.88 -8.41
N ASN A 122 7.95 -2.62 -8.65
CA ASN A 122 7.69 -3.29 -9.93
C ASN A 122 6.32 -2.88 -10.46
N ILE A 123 6.25 -2.47 -11.73
CA ILE A 123 5.03 -2.13 -12.46
C ILE A 123 4.75 -3.24 -13.46
N GLN A 124 3.49 -3.64 -13.57
CA GLN A 124 3.01 -4.56 -14.59
C GLN A 124 1.64 -4.09 -15.08
N VAL A 125 1.59 -3.64 -16.33
CA VAL A 125 0.38 -3.07 -16.94
C VAL A 125 0.25 -3.56 -18.38
N ILE A 126 -0.96 -3.50 -18.91
CA ILE A 126 -1.27 -4.03 -20.24
C ILE A 126 -0.92 -3.07 -21.39
N ASP A 127 -0.71 -1.78 -21.11
CA ASP A 127 -0.45 -0.76 -22.11
C ASP A 127 0.31 0.45 -21.55
N ASP A 128 0.76 1.32 -22.45
CA ASP A 128 1.48 2.56 -22.09
C ASP A 128 0.59 3.54 -21.31
N ALA A 129 -0.73 3.52 -21.52
CA ALA A 129 -1.66 4.38 -20.79
C ALA A 129 -1.72 3.99 -19.31
N GLY A 130 -1.76 2.69 -19.01
CA GLY A 130 -1.59 2.14 -17.67
C GLY A 130 -0.25 2.54 -17.07
N LEU A 131 0.82 2.45 -17.86
CA LEU A 131 2.16 2.79 -17.38
C LEU A 131 2.26 4.25 -16.92
N GLN A 132 1.75 5.20 -17.71
CA GLN A 132 1.75 6.61 -17.35
C GLN A 132 0.90 6.92 -16.11
N ARG A 133 -0.26 6.26 -15.97
CA ARG A 133 -1.07 6.37 -14.76
C ARG A 133 -0.31 5.87 -13.53
N THR A 134 0.33 4.70 -13.65
CA THR A 134 1.07 4.09 -12.55
C THR A 134 2.31 4.90 -12.16
N TYR A 135 3.01 5.53 -13.11
CA TYR A 135 4.08 6.49 -12.79
C TYR A 135 3.59 7.66 -11.95
N THR A 136 2.46 8.24 -12.32
CA THR A 136 1.86 9.36 -11.57
C THR A 136 1.53 8.91 -10.15
N GLN A 137 0.92 7.74 -9.98
CA GLN A 137 0.59 7.18 -8.66
C GLN A 137 1.85 6.94 -7.81
N ILE A 138 2.90 6.33 -8.37
CA ILE A 138 4.14 6.00 -7.65
C ILE A 138 4.90 7.28 -7.24
N SER A 139 4.95 8.28 -8.12
CA SER A 139 5.61 9.56 -7.83
C SER A 139 4.99 10.32 -6.65
N ALA A 140 3.72 10.04 -6.34
CA ALA A 140 2.95 10.66 -5.27
C ALA A 140 2.89 9.84 -3.98
N LEU A 141 3.61 8.72 -3.91
CA LEU A 141 3.70 7.91 -2.69
C LEU A 141 4.44 8.66 -1.59
N GLY A 142 3.91 8.57 -0.37
CA GLY A 142 4.60 8.99 0.84
C GLY A 142 5.19 7.78 1.55
N PHE A 143 6.52 7.68 1.59
CA PHE A 143 7.26 6.67 2.35
C PHE A 143 7.61 7.15 3.75
#